data_AF-A0A196NGE6-F1
#
_entry.id   AF-A0A196NGE6-F1
#
_cell.length_a   1.000
_cell.length_b   1.000
_cell.length_c   1.000
_cell.angle_alpha   90.00
_cell.angle_beta   90.00
_cell.angle_gamma   90.00
#
_symmetry.space_group_name_H-M   'P 1'
#
loop_
_entity.id
_entity.type
_entity.pdbx_description
1 polymer ?
#
loop_
_entity_poly.entity_id
_entity_poly.type
_entity_poly.pdbx_seq_one_letter_code
_entity_poly.pdbx_strand_id
1 'polypeptide(L)' 'MTEADRIARNRYFLMMGANCVGVAGAVLALLILGRATTTELTMLGIALMLASFWVMAAIPKMLARRWRTPPEA' A
#
# COMPACT_ATOMS: atom_id res chain seq x y z
N MET A 1 -20.61 -7.57 -19.59
CA MET A 1 -19.76 -7.80 -18.42
C MET A 1 -20.55 -8.65 -17.44
N THR A 2 -20.03 -9.82 -17.11
CA THR A 2 -20.65 -10.70 -16.12
C THR A 2 -20.38 -10.17 -14.70
N GLU A 3 -21.14 -10.64 -13.72
CA GLU A 3 -20.93 -10.26 -12.31
C GLU A 3 -19.53 -10.67 -11.81
N ALA A 4 -19.01 -11.80 -12.31
CA ALA A 4 -17.65 -12.26 -12.04
C ALA A 4 -16.59 -11.25 -12.51
N ASP A 5 -16.77 -10.67 -13.70
CA ASP A 5 -15.86 -9.64 -14.24
C ASP A 5 -15.86 -8.38 -13.37
N ARG A 6 -17.03 -7.99 -12.84
CA ARG A 6 -17.17 -6.81 -11.97
C ARG A 6 -16.42 -7.01 -10.64
N ILE A 7 -16.51 -8.19 -10.05
CA ILE A 7 -15.81 -8.54 -8.81
C ILE A 7 -14.30 -8.56 -9.05
N ALA A 8 -13.83 -9.21 -10.12
CA ALA A 8 -12.40 -9.26 -10.45
C ALA A 8 -11.80 -7.87 -10.67
N ARG A 9 -12.53 -6.99 -11.37
CA ARG A 9 -12.14 -5.60 -11.60
C ARG A 9 -12.02 -4.81 -10.31
N ASN A 10 -12.98 -4.94 -9.40
CA ASN A 10 -12.95 -4.21 -8.13
C ASN A 10 -11.78 -4.67 -7.23
N ARG A 11 -11.48 -5.97 -7.24
CA ARG A 11 -10.31 -6.54 -6.56
C ARG A 11 -8.99 -5.97 -7.09
N TYR A 12 -8.85 -5.92 -8.42
CA TYR A 12 -7.68 -5.34 -9.06
C TYR A 12 -7.51 -3.86 -8.69
N PHE A 13 -8.58 -3.05 -8.77
CA PHE A 13 -8.51 -1.64 -8.39
C PHE A 13 -8.15 -1.42 -6.93
N LEU A 14 -8.60 -2.28 -6.02
CA LEU A 14 -8.24 -2.16 -4.61
C LEU A 14 -6.76 -2.48 -4.37
N MET A 15 -6.21 -3.51 -5.03
CA MET A 15 -4.77 -3.82 -4.97
C MET A 15 -3.92 -2.71 -5.60
N MET A 16 -4.34 -2.19 -6.76
CA MET A 16 -3.65 -1.10 -7.43
C MET A 16 -3.71 0.19 -6.62
N GLY A 17 -4.87 0.53 -6.05
CA GLY A 17 -5.05 1.67 -5.17
C GLY A 17 -4.13 1.61 -3.95
N ALA A 18 -3.96 0.45 -3.34
CA ALA A 18 -3.02 0.26 -2.23
C ALA A 18 -1.56 0.52 -2.63
N ASN A 19 -1.16 0.06 -3.83
CA ASN A 19 0.17 0.36 -4.37
C ASN A 19 0.33 1.86 -4.66
N CYS A 20 -0.68 2.52 -5.25
CA CYS A 20 -0.66 3.97 -5.49
C CYS A 20 -0.50 4.76 -4.18
N VAL A 21 -1.20 4.37 -3.10
CA VAL A 21 -1.05 5.00 -1.78
C VAL A 21 0.36 4.77 -1.22
N GLY A 22 0.91 3.56 -1.35
CA GLY A 22 2.28 3.26 -0.93
C GLY A 22 3.32 4.11 -1.68
N VAL A 23 3.18 4.25 -3.00
CA VAL A 23 4.07 5.09 -3.82
C VAL A 23 3.92 6.56 -3.45
N ALA A 24 2.70 7.06 -3.30
CA ALA A 24 2.46 8.44 -2.87
C ALA A 24 3.09 8.74 -1.51
N GLY A 25 2.97 7.80 -0.56
CA GLY A 25 3.62 7.90 0.75
C GLY A 25 5.14 7.90 0.66
N ALA A 26 5.74 7.05 -0.19
CA ALA A 26 7.19 7.00 -0.39
C ALA A 26 7.73 8.29 -1.02
N VAL A 27 7.02 8.86 -1.99
CA VAL A 27 7.38 10.17 -2.59
C VAL A 27 7.31 11.27 -1.54
N LEU A 28 6.25 11.30 -0.72
CA LEU A 28 6.12 12.29 0.34
C LEU A 28 7.22 12.16 1.39
N ALA A 29 7.58 10.93 1.76
CA ALA A 29 8.70 10.65 2.66
C ALA A 29 10.04 11.13 2.09
N LEU A 30 10.30 10.89 0.79
CA LEU A 30 11.49 11.40 0.10
C LEU A 30 11.54 12.93 0.07
N LEU A 31 10.41 13.60 -0.13
CA LEU A 31 10.34 15.07 -0.09
C LEU A 31 10.67 15.62 1.31
N ILE A 32 10.18 14.97 2.37
CA ILE A 32 10.52 15.33 3.75
C ILE A 32 12.02 15.12 3.99
N LEU A 33 12.56 13.97 3.57
CA LEU A 33 13.97 13.63 3.77
C LEU A 33 14.91 14.58 3.01
N GLY A 34 14.56 14.95 1.77
CA GLY A 34 15.32 15.90 0.96
C GLY A 34 15.30 17.33 1.51
N ARG A 35 14.37 17.65 2.40
CA ARG A 35 14.28 18.95 3.10
C ARG A 35 14.68 18.87 4.57
N ALA A 36 15.10 17.70 5.06
CA ALA A 36 15.41 17.50 6.46
C ALA A 36 16.75 18.15 6.82
N THR A 37 16.70 19.16 7.69
CA THR A 37 17.88 19.82 8.26
C THR A 37 18.20 19.36 9.69
N THR A 38 17.26 18.66 10.34
CA THR A 38 17.38 18.14 11.70
C THR A 38 17.27 16.62 11.71
N THR A 39 17.98 15.98 12.65
CA THR A 39 18.00 14.52 12.82
C THR A 39 16.60 13.95 13.09
N GLU A 40 15.77 14.70 13.81
CA GLU A 40 14.36 14.33 14.09
C GLU A 40 13.53 14.23 12.81
N LEU A 41 13.66 15.21 11.90
CA LEU A 41 12.92 15.23 10.65
C LEU A 41 13.38 14.11 9.71
N THR A 42 14.68 13.79 9.73
CA THR A 42 15.24 12.64 9.02
C THR A 42 14.68 11.32 9.55
N MET A 43 14.60 11.15 10.87
CA MET A 43 13.99 9.95 11.48
C MET A 43 12.52 9.80 11.10
N LEU A 44 11.75 10.90 11.12
CA LEU A 44 10.35 10.90 10.69
C LEU A 44 10.20 10.52 9.21
N GLY A 45 11.04 11.06 8.33
CA GLY A 45 11.05 10.71 6.92
C GLY A 45 11.35 9.22 6.69
N ILE A 46 12.34 8.66 7.39
CA ILE A 46 12.68 7.22 7.30
C ILE A 46 11.52 6.37 7.82
N ALA A 47 10.94 6.72 8.97
CA ALA A 47 9.81 6.00 9.55
C ALA A 47 8.61 5.99 8.60
N LEU A 48 8.31 7.14 7.97
CA LEU A 48 7.23 7.26 6.99
C LEU A 48 7.52 6.46 5.71
N MET A 49 8.77 6.44 5.27
CA MET A 49 9.19 5.64 4.12
C MET A 49 9.00 4.14 4.37
N LEU A 50 9.39 3.66 5.55
CA LEU A 50 9.16 2.28 5.97
C LEU A 50 7.66 1.97 6.09
N ALA A 51 6.86 2.87 6.67
CA ALA A 51 5.42 2.72 6.75
C ALA A 51 4.77 2.63 5.35
N SER A 52 5.25 3.42 4.39
CA SER A 52 4.76 3.43 3.02
C SER A 52 5.05 2.11 2.29
N PHE A 53 6.27 1.57 2.44
CA PHE A 53 6.60 0.23 1.93
C PHE A 53 5.79 -0.87 2.63
N TRP A 54 5.54 -0.71 3.93
CA TRP A 54 4.70 -1.64 4.67
C TRP A 54 3.27 -1.64 4.12
N VAL A 55 2.66 -0.49 3.86
CA VAL A 55 1.31 -0.39 3.27
C VAL A 55 1.26 -1.08 1.90
N MET A 56 2.26 -0.81 1.05
CA MET A 56 2.39 -1.43 -0.27
C MET A 56 2.47 -2.96 -0.20
N ALA A 57 3.08 -3.54 0.84
CA ALA A 57 3.21 -4.98 0.99
C ALA A 57 2.06 -5.62 1.79
N ALA A 58 1.57 -4.96 2.84
CA ALA A 58 0.64 -5.52 3.81
C ALA A 58 -0.79 -5.55 3.28
N ILE A 59 -1.26 -4.47 2.64
CA ILE A 59 -2.63 -4.38 2.11
C ILE A 59 -2.89 -5.44 1.04
N PRO A 60 -2.08 -5.62 -0.02
CA PRO A 60 -2.34 -6.67 -1.00
C PRO A 60 -2.19 -8.06 -0.41
N LYS A 61 -1.27 -8.30 0.54
CA LYS A 61 -1.19 -9.58 1.26
C LYS A 61 -2.44 -9.86 2.09
N MET A 62 -2.98 -8.86 2.78
CA MET A 62 -4.22 -8.98 3.56
C MET A 62 -5.43 -9.20 2.67
N LEU A 63 -5.55 -8.46 1.57
CA LEU A 63 -6.60 -8.65 0.56
C LEU A 63 -6.51 -10.03 -0.08
N ALA A 64 -5.32 -10.46 -0.47
CA ALA A 64 -5.09 -11.78 -1.04
C ALA A 64 -5.49 -12.89 -0.05
N ARG A 65 -5.20 -12.73 1.25
CA ARG A 65 -5.68 -13.64 2.31
C ARG A 65 -7.21 -13.61 2.44
N ARG A 66 -7.83 -12.43 2.40
CA ARG A 66 -9.28 -12.26 2.53
C ARG A 66 -10.06 -12.85 1.34
N TRP A 67 -9.47 -12.80 0.14
CA TRP A 67 -10.05 -13.44 -1.05
C TRP A 67 -9.63 -14.90 -1.23
N ARG A 68 -8.72 -15.41 -0.38
CA ARG A 68 -8.30 -16.82 -0.32
C ARG A 68 -9.22 -17.71 0.53
N THR A 69 -10.46 -17.31 0.81
CA THR A 69 -11.48 -18.26 1.24
C THR A 69 -11.73 -19.24 0.09
N PRO A 70 -11.25 -20.50 0.17
CA PRO A 70 -12.04 -21.60 0.76
C PRO A 70 -11.22 -22.60 1.63
N PRO A 71 -11.89 -23.39 2.48
CA PRO A 71 -12.29 -24.73 2.06
C PRO A 71 -13.79 -24.95 2.25
N GLU A 72 -14.44 -25.56 1.26
CA GLU A 72 -15.69 -26.29 1.48
C GLU A 72 -15.46 -27.25 2.66
N ALA A 73 -16.35 -27.18 3.64
CA ALA A 73 -16.45 -28.13 4.73
C ALA A 73 -17.04 -29.46 4.21
#